data_AF-A0A2H0QSX1-F1
#
_entry.id   AF-A0A2H0QSX1-F1
#
_cell.length_a   1.000
_cell.length_b   1.000
_cell.length_c   1.000
_cell.angle_alpha   90.00
_cell.angle_beta   90.00
_cell.angle_gamma   90.00
#
_symmetry.space_group_name_H-M   'P 1'
#
loop_
_entity.id
_entity.type
_entity.pdbx_description
1 polymer ?
#
loop_
_entity_poly.entity_id
_entity_poly.type
_entity_poly.pdbx_seq_one_letter_code
_entity_poly.pdbx_strand_id
1 'polypeptide(L)'
;MNEIDKNEYYLKIPSGYKTEIDGCFLEPIIYQPTPKGAEIIADYYNDKYDLSISVIDHSQNVPKGSDLKARFQEFTNTVKNLTLEPDKPKGFILMHGQNHSVPVIMSKETQDDGSTKDFMIIFDSTSGSRIKGYHPIANMYPEQQLLLNNGTRQADGQSCITDSPAILKDALRIEKLGTKLLERSFNYDEYSAQKREKEGKPPNRFQSTPVKNDNFLVFEMPSSLCKTAQISRFLEKNNADLESPIISDKSEAISLGLKRQSSQSTVSFIKTSESDKETFTDKMLGINRYLHKKSKRHAEIIDKKLLEMKIEQSEVTTPEEKNWSTKFTKKSNERNEDKGMSII
;
A
#
# COMPACT_ATOMS: atom_id res chain seq x y z
N MET A 1 12.91 10.83 -28.64
CA MET A 1 12.67 9.66 -27.75
C MET A 1 12.49 10.23 -26.35
N ASN A 2 11.27 10.25 -25.81
CA ASN A 2 10.99 10.94 -24.55
C ASN A 2 11.46 10.11 -23.36
N GLU A 3 12.26 10.72 -22.48
CA GLU A 3 12.65 10.15 -21.19
C GLU A 3 11.39 9.98 -20.33
N ILE A 4 11.22 8.83 -19.65
CA ILE A 4 10.09 8.70 -18.72
C ILE A 4 10.45 9.50 -17.48
N ASP A 5 9.60 10.45 -17.10
CA ASP A 5 9.71 11.13 -15.82
C ASP A 5 9.33 10.16 -14.70
N LYS A 6 10.35 9.59 -14.03
CA LYS A 6 10.16 8.66 -12.92
C LYS A 6 9.36 9.27 -11.76
N ASN A 7 9.35 10.60 -11.63
CA ASN A 7 8.61 11.30 -10.59
C ASN A 7 7.09 11.16 -10.75
N GLU A 8 6.62 10.82 -11.96
CA GLU A 8 5.21 10.50 -12.21
C GLU A 8 4.77 9.22 -11.47
N TYR A 9 5.70 8.31 -11.17
CA TYR A 9 5.41 6.98 -10.62
C TYR A 9 5.88 6.78 -9.19
N TYR A 10 6.98 7.42 -8.78
CA TYR A 10 7.40 7.43 -7.39
C TYR A 10 8.27 8.64 -7.07
N LEU A 11 8.23 9.07 -5.81
CA LEU A 11 9.09 10.15 -5.30
C LEU A 11 10.13 9.61 -4.34
N LYS A 12 11.35 10.14 -4.45
CA LYS A 12 12.43 9.90 -3.50
C LYS A 12 12.39 10.98 -2.42
N ILE A 13 11.86 10.64 -1.25
CA ILE A 13 11.63 11.60 -0.15
C ILE A 13 12.17 11.09 1.20
N PRO A 14 12.45 11.98 2.16
CA PRO A 14 12.69 11.58 3.54
C PRO A 14 11.46 10.88 4.15
N SER A 15 11.67 9.89 5.01
CA SER A 15 10.58 9.09 5.58
C SER A 15 9.70 9.84 6.60
N GLY A 16 10.18 10.95 7.16
CA GLY A 16 9.57 11.63 8.31
C GLY A 16 9.94 11.00 9.65
N TYR A 17 10.70 9.90 9.67
CA TYR A 17 11.24 9.31 10.89
C TYR A 17 12.68 9.79 11.10
N LYS A 18 12.85 10.62 12.13
CA LYS A 18 14.15 11.13 12.56
C LYS A 18 14.58 10.42 13.83
N THR A 19 15.83 10.00 13.88
CA THR A 19 16.48 9.54 15.11
C THR A 19 17.74 10.36 15.31
N GLU A 20 17.84 10.98 16.49
CA GLU A 20 19.08 11.63 16.92
C GLU A 20 20.06 10.58 17.41
N ILE A 21 21.30 10.65 16.93
CA ILE A 21 22.38 9.76 17.31
C ILE A 21 23.66 10.56 17.42
N ASP A 22 24.23 10.59 18.63
CA ASP A 22 25.46 11.32 18.96
C ASP A 22 25.46 12.77 18.42
N GLY A 23 24.31 13.45 18.51
CA GLY A 23 24.10 14.83 18.04
C GLY A 23 23.79 14.97 16.54
N CYS A 24 23.71 13.85 15.78
CA CYS A 24 23.34 13.84 14.37
C CYS A 24 21.93 13.28 14.16
N PHE A 25 21.09 13.96 13.39
CA PHE A 25 19.79 13.44 12.99
C PHE A 25 19.92 12.57 11.73
N LEU A 26 19.53 11.30 11.84
CA LEU A 26 19.38 10.42 10.70
C LEU A 26 17.92 10.28 10.29
N GLU A 27 17.67 10.39 8.99
CA GLU A 27 16.37 10.21 8.39
C GLU A 27 16.48 9.31 7.14
N PRO A 28 15.93 8.09 7.16
CA PRO A 28 15.96 7.22 5.99
C PRO A 28 15.19 7.81 4.81
N ILE A 29 15.73 7.67 3.61
CA ILE A 29 15.02 7.96 2.35
C ILE A 29 14.08 6.81 2.00
N ILE A 30 12.91 7.12 1.47
CA ILE A 30 11.98 6.16 0.88
C ILE A 30 11.67 6.52 -0.57
N TYR A 31 11.26 5.51 -1.33
CA TYR A 31 10.73 5.67 -2.69
C TYR A 31 9.21 5.51 -2.64
N GLN A 32 8.50 6.59 -2.33
CA GLN A 32 7.06 6.57 -2.12
C GLN A 32 6.34 6.49 -3.48
N PRO A 33 5.54 5.45 -3.77
CA PRO A 33 4.77 5.38 -5.00
C PRO A 33 3.76 6.53 -5.10
N THR A 34 3.55 7.05 -6.30
CA THR A 34 2.34 7.83 -6.65
C THR A 34 1.17 6.86 -6.82
N PRO A 35 -0.09 7.34 -6.96
CA PRO A 35 -1.20 6.47 -7.37
C PRO A 35 -0.90 5.60 -8.59
N LYS A 36 -0.34 6.18 -9.66
CA LYS A 36 0.06 5.44 -10.87
C LYS A 36 1.14 4.39 -10.59
N GLY A 37 2.13 4.72 -9.74
CA GLY A 37 3.14 3.73 -9.33
C GLY A 37 2.55 2.62 -8.48
N ALA A 38 1.57 2.92 -7.63
CA ALA A 38 0.87 1.93 -6.82
C ALA A 38 0.03 0.99 -7.70
N GLU A 39 -0.58 1.48 -8.79
CA GLU A 39 -1.29 0.66 -9.79
C GLU A 39 -0.34 -0.37 -10.41
N ILE A 40 0.82 0.06 -10.89
CA ILE A 40 1.84 -0.85 -11.45
C ILE A 40 2.28 -1.92 -10.44
N ILE A 41 2.43 -1.55 -9.17
CA ILE A 41 2.79 -2.50 -8.10
C ILE A 41 1.65 -3.49 -7.84
N ALA A 42 0.39 -3.01 -7.85
CA ALA A 42 -0.80 -3.83 -7.66
C ALA A 42 -0.93 -4.85 -8.81
N ASP A 43 -0.81 -4.41 -10.06
CA ASP A 43 -0.84 -5.27 -11.24
C ASP A 43 0.25 -6.35 -11.19
N TYR A 44 1.48 -5.96 -10.84
CA TYR A 44 2.57 -6.91 -10.65
C TYR A 44 2.24 -7.97 -9.57
N TYR A 45 1.57 -7.59 -8.49
CA TYR A 45 1.17 -8.55 -7.45
C TYR A 45 -0.03 -9.40 -7.84
N ASN A 46 -0.98 -8.85 -8.58
CA ASN A 46 -2.11 -9.59 -9.14
C ASN A 46 -1.60 -10.70 -10.06
N ASP A 47 -0.75 -10.35 -11.03
CA ASP A 47 -0.19 -11.31 -12.00
C ASP A 47 0.67 -12.39 -11.31
N LYS A 48 1.53 -11.96 -10.38
CA LYS A 48 2.53 -12.86 -9.79
C LYS A 48 1.93 -13.83 -8.78
N TYR A 49 0.86 -13.44 -8.09
CA TYR A 49 0.33 -14.18 -6.95
C TYR A 49 -1.14 -14.57 -7.11
N ASP A 50 -1.73 -14.34 -8.29
CA ASP A 50 -3.15 -14.58 -8.58
C ASP A 50 -4.07 -13.87 -7.57
N LEU A 51 -3.88 -12.55 -7.46
CA LEU A 51 -4.61 -11.69 -6.52
C LEU A 51 -5.52 -10.71 -7.25
N SER A 52 -6.46 -10.12 -6.51
CA SER A 52 -7.33 -9.04 -7.00
C SER A 52 -7.14 -7.80 -6.14
N ILE A 53 -6.13 -6.99 -6.44
CA ILE A 53 -5.85 -5.69 -5.82
C ILE A 53 -6.17 -4.57 -6.79
N SER A 54 -6.91 -3.56 -6.36
CA SER A 54 -7.15 -2.33 -7.12
C SER A 54 -6.71 -1.10 -6.33
N VAL A 55 -6.21 -0.08 -7.02
CA VAL A 55 -5.91 1.22 -6.42
C VAL A 55 -7.06 2.16 -6.71
N ILE A 56 -7.49 2.90 -5.70
CA ILE A 56 -8.52 3.93 -5.86
C ILE A 56 -7.95 5.22 -5.31
N ASP A 57 -7.65 6.17 -6.19
CA ASP A 57 -7.21 7.51 -5.78
C ASP A 57 -8.37 8.49 -5.69
N HIS A 58 -8.68 8.90 -4.46
CA HIS A 58 -9.75 9.85 -4.18
C HIS A 58 -9.28 11.30 -4.23
N SER A 59 -8.01 11.58 -4.56
CA SER A 59 -7.44 12.93 -4.53
C SER A 59 -8.18 13.99 -5.36
N GLN A 60 -8.82 13.57 -6.45
CA GLN A 60 -9.58 14.47 -7.32
C GLN A 60 -10.98 14.80 -6.78
N ASN A 61 -11.58 13.88 -6.03
CA ASN A 61 -12.97 13.99 -5.58
C ASN A 61 -13.10 14.35 -4.09
N VAL A 62 -12.04 14.14 -3.32
CA VAL A 62 -11.99 14.41 -1.88
C VAL A 62 -10.92 15.45 -1.60
N PRO A 63 -11.28 16.66 -1.14
CA PRO A 63 -10.31 17.72 -0.84
C PRO A 63 -9.23 17.30 0.16
N LYS A 64 -8.06 17.94 0.09
CA LYS A 64 -6.99 17.74 1.08
C LYS A 64 -7.51 18.15 2.47
N GLY A 65 -7.30 17.28 3.46
CA GLY A 65 -7.74 17.53 4.85
C GLY A 65 -9.16 17.05 5.18
N SER A 66 -9.91 16.51 4.21
CA SER A 66 -11.18 15.84 4.49
C SER A 66 -11.01 14.67 5.46
N ASP A 67 -12.07 14.41 6.22
CA ASP A 67 -12.09 13.33 7.19
C ASP A 67 -12.08 11.95 6.54
N LEU A 68 -11.87 10.93 7.37
CA LEU A 68 -11.83 9.54 6.92
C LEU A 68 -13.18 9.08 6.33
N LYS A 69 -14.29 9.62 6.84
CA LYS A 69 -15.65 9.27 6.39
C LYS A 69 -15.88 9.66 4.94
N ALA A 70 -15.48 10.86 4.53
CA ALA A 70 -15.60 11.33 3.15
C ALA A 70 -14.89 10.40 2.15
N ARG A 71 -13.70 9.88 2.52
CA ARG A 71 -12.97 8.93 1.70
C ARG A 71 -13.72 7.62 1.53
N PHE A 72 -14.29 7.10 2.62
CA PHE A 72 -15.08 5.87 2.57
C PHE A 72 -16.41 6.04 1.84
N GLN A 73 -17.00 7.24 1.82
CA GLN A 73 -18.20 7.53 1.03
C GLN A 73 -17.90 7.46 -0.47
N GLU A 74 -16.78 8.04 -0.89
CA GLU A 74 -16.35 7.94 -2.28
C GLU A 74 -15.97 6.50 -2.67
N PHE A 75 -15.35 5.77 -1.75
CA PHE A 75 -15.14 4.33 -1.93
C PHE A 75 -16.46 3.60 -2.14
N THR A 76 -17.50 3.84 -1.32
CA THR A 76 -18.83 3.24 -1.50
C THR A 76 -19.37 3.49 -2.91
N ASN A 77 -19.25 4.72 -3.42
CA ASN A 77 -19.71 5.06 -4.78
C ASN A 77 -18.96 4.27 -5.86
N THR A 78 -17.66 4.04 -5.65
CA THR A 78 -16.79 3.30 -6.56
C THR A 78 -17.15 1.81 -6.60
N VAL A 79 -17.47 1.22 -5.44
CA VAL A 79 -17.76 -0.23 -5.33
C VAL A 79 -19.23 -0.59 -5.26
N LYS A 80 -20.16 0.36 -5.43
CA LYS A 80 -21.61 0.14 -5.29
C LYS A 80 -22.17 -1.02 -6.13
N ASN A 81 -21.57 -1.27 -7.29
CA ASN A 81 -22.00 -2.31 -8.24
C ASN A 81 -21.07 -3.55 -8.19
N LEU A 82 -20.16 -3.60 -7.22
CA LEU A 82 -19.24 -4.71 -7.07
C LEU A 82 -19.98 -5.92 -6.52
N THR A 83 -20.06 -6.99 -7.32
CA THR A 83 -20.46 -8.30 -6.80
C THR A 83 -19.24 -9.02 -6.23
N LEU A 84 -19.35 -9.48 -4.98
CA LEU A 84 -18.36 -10.33 -4.33
C LEU A 84 -18.73 -11.79 -4.56
N GLU A 85 -17.82 -12.52 -5.19
CA GLU A 85 -17.92 -13.97 -5.29
C GLU A 85 -17.47 -14.61 -3.96
N PRO A 86 -18.14 -15.69 -3.50
CA PRO A 86 -17.71 -16.42 -2.32
C PRO A 86 -16.25 -16.87 -2.42
N ASP A 87 -15.51 -16.67 -1.33
CA ASP A 87 -14.12 -17.09 -1.13
C ASP A 87 -13.12 -16.51 -2.14
N LYS A 88 -13.52 -15.43 -2.85
CA LYS A 88 -12.67 -14.65 -3.76
C LYS A 88 -12.55 -13.21 -3.27
N PRO A 89 -11.69 -12.95 -2.27
CA PRO A 89 -11.56 -11.62 -1.68
C PRO A 89 -11.00 -10.62 -2.69
N LYS A 90 -11.43 -9.36 -2.57
CA LYS A 90 -10.90 -8.22 -3.36
C LYS A 90 -10.23 -7.21 -2.44
N GLY A 91 -8.98 -6.88 -2.74
CA GLY A 91 -8.21 -5.86 -2.05
C GLY A 91 -8.31 -4.50 -2.74
N PHE A 92 -8.33 -3.45 -1.94
CA PHE A 92 -8.36 -2.06 -2.37
C PHE A 92 -7.30 -1.25 -1.62
N ILE A 93 -6.56 -0.42 -2.35
CA ILE A 93 -5.67 0.59 -1.77
C ILE A 93 -6.36 1.93 -1.93
N LEU A 94 -7.00 2.41 -0.86
CA LEU A 94 -7.68 3.71 -0.86
C LEU A 94 -6.65 4.81 -0.65
N MET A 95 -6.27 5.50 -1.72
CA MET A 95 -5.27 6.57 -1.71
C MET A 95 -5.92 7.95 -1.64
N HIS A 96 -5.18 8.88 -1.05
CA HIS A 96 -5.48 10.31 -1.11
C HIS A 96 -4.26 11.05 -1.68
N GLY A 97 -4.00 10.79 -2.96
CA GLY A 97 -2.75 11.16 -3.62
C GLY A 97 -1.57 10.57 -2.87
N GLN A 98 -0.59 11.41 -2.56
CA GLN A 98 0.63 11.00 -1.84
C GLN A 98 0.58 11.24 -0.33
N ASN A 99 -0.58 11.60 0.22
CA ASN A 99 -0.66 11.96 1.65
C ASN A 99 -0.91 10.76 2.55
N HIS A 100 -1.74 9.81 2.10
CA HIS A 100 -2.15 8.67 2.91
C HIS A 100 -2.74 7.56 2.04
N SER A 101 -2.64 6.32 2.51
CA SER A 101 -3.37 5.19 1.95
C SER A 101 -3.92 4.29 3.04
N VAL A 102 -5.09 3.69 2.76
CA VAL A 102 -5.74 2.71 3.63
C VAL A 102 -5.97 1.42 2.82
N PRO A 103 -5.33 0.30 3.20
CA PRO A 103 -5.58 -1.00 2.60
C PRO A 103 -6.88 -1.59 3.17
N VAL A 104 -7.78 -2.00 2.28
CA VAL A 104 -9.08 -2.58 2.60
C VAL A 104 -9.24 -3.90 1.84
N ILE A 105 -9.80 -4.92 2.47
CA ILE A 105 -10.25 -6.14 1.81
C ILE A 105 -11.76 -6.23 1.97
N MET A 106 -12.47 -6.48 0.88
CA MET A 106 -13.86 -6.92 0.90
C MET A 106 -13.90 -8.40 0.57
N SER A 107 -14.48 -9.21 1.45
CA SER A 107 -14.62 -10.65 1.24
C SER A 107 -16.02 -11.12 1.59
N LYS A 108 -16.47 -12.15 0.88
CA LYS A 108 -17.65 -12.95 1.21
C LYS A 108 -17.15 -14.36 1.46
N GLU A 109 -17.25 -14.85 2.68
CA GLU A 109 -16.62 -16.12 3.08
C GLU A 109 -17.67 -17.17 3.43
N THR A 110 -17.52 -18.37 2.85
CA THR A 110 -18.39 -19.51 3.15
C THR A 110 -18.03 -20.10 4.50
N GLN A 111 -18.99 -20.15 5.41
CA GLN A 111 -18.86 -20.69 6.76
C GLN A 111 -19.06 -22.21 6.75
N ASP A 112 -18.70 -22.87 7.86
CA ASP A 112 -18.75 -24.33 7.96
C ASP A 112 -20.18 -24.90 7.90
N ASP A 113 -21.18 -24.09 8.26
CA ASP A 113 -22.60 -24.42 8.15
C ASP A 113 -23.20 -24.16 6.75
N GLY A 114 -22.36 -23.75 5.78
CA GLY A 114 -22.75 -23.40 4.42
C GLY A 114 -23.35 -22.00 4.25
N SER A 115 -23.50 -21.23 5.34
CA SER A 115 -23.87 -19.82 5.25
C SER A 115 -22.71 -18.97 4.72
N THR A 116 -22.98 -17.73 4.31
CA THR A 116 -21.94 -16.79 3.89
C THR A 116 -21.91 -15.57 4.80
N LYS A 117 -20.72 -15.09 5.14
CA LYS A 117 -20.53 -13.86 5.90
C LYS A 117 -19.69 -12.87 5.12
N ASP A 118 -20.16 -11.62 5.08
CA ASP A 118 -19.47 -10.53 4.39
C ASP A 118 -18.57 -9.78 5.39
N PHE A 119 -17.33 -9.51 4.99
CA PHE A 119 -16.33 -8.83 5.78
C PHE A 119 -15.76 -7.61 5.05
N MET A 120 -15.52 -6.55 5.81
CA MET A 120 -14.65 -5.44 5.42
C MET A 120 -13.46 -5.39 6.37
N ILE A 121 -12.28 -5.76 5.89
CA ILE A 121 -11.06 -5.86 6.69
C ILE A 121 -10.17 -4.68 6.37
N ILE A 122 -9.81 -3.87 7.36
CA ILE A 122 -9.05 -2.64 7.22
C ILE A 122 -7.70 -2.76 7.93
N PHE A 123 -6.63 -2.47 7.20
CA PHE A 123 -5.25 -2.48 7.68
C PHE A 123 -4.66 -1.06 7.74
N ASP A 124 -5.31 -0.13 8.44
CA ASP A 124 -4.80 1.23 8.60
C ASP A 124 -3.53 1.25 9.46
N SER A 125 -2.42 1.64 8.84
CA SER A 125 -1.10 1.65 9.48
C SER A 125 -1.01 2.60 10.69
N THR A 126 -1.98 3.52 10.80
CA THR A 126 -2.13 4.53 11.85
C THR A 126 -3.35 4.32 12.77
N SER A 127 -4.09 3.22 12.63
CA SER A 127 -5.41 2.99 13.25
C SER A 127 -5.46 3.25 14.76
N GLY A 128 -4.38 2.96 15.50
CA GLY A 128 -4.34 3.00 16.96
C GLY A 128 -4.76 4.33 17.60
N SER A 129 -4.53 5.47 16.94
CA SER A 129 -4.98 6.79 17.44
C SER A 129 -6.33 7.22 16.86
N ARG A 130 -6.91 6.44 15.93
CA ARG A 130 -8.06 6.82 15.10
C ARG A 130 -9.19 5.80 15.08
N ILE A 131 -9.15 4.76 15.94
CA ILE A 131 -10.19 3.71 16.01
C ILE A 131 -11.60 4.31 16.02
N LYS A 132 -11.82 5.36 16.81
CA LYS A 132 -13.14 6.01 16.90
C LYS A 132 -13.65 6.58 15.57
N GLY A 133 -12.74 6.98 14.67
CA GLY A 133 -13.08 7.47 13.34
C GLY A 133 -13.68 6.38 12.44
N TYR A 134 -13.58 5.10 12.82
CA TYR A 134 -14.13 3.98 12.07
C TYR A 134 -15.56 3.58 12.47
N HIS A 135 -16.10 4.02 13.62
CA HIS A 135 -17.51 3.73 13.94
C HIS A 135 -18.50 4.28 12.90
N PRO A 136 -18.37 5.54 12.42
CA PRO A 136 -19.24 6.03 11.36
C PRO A 136 -19.10 5.28 10.05
N ILE A 137 -17.95 4.64 9.80
CA ILE A 137 -17.68 3.83 8.61
C ILE A 137 -18.41 2.50 8.73
N ALA A 138 -18.35 1.84 9.89
CA ALA A 138 -19.12 0.61 10.12
C ALA A 138 -20.64 0.83 9.95
N ASN A 139 -21.17 2.00 10.33
CA ASN A 139 -22.57 2.36 10.08
C ASN A 139 -22.93 2.48 8.59
N MET A 140 -21.95 2.70 7.71
CA MET A 140 -22.18 2.76 6.25
C MET A 140 -22.28 1.37 5.63
N TYR A 141 -21.83 0.33 6.33
CA TYR A 141 -21.81 -1.06 5.86
C TYR A 141 -22.45 -1.99 6.90
N PRO A 142 -23.74 -1.79 7.26
CA PRO A 142 -24.39 -2.53 8.34
C PRO A 142 -24.45 -4.05 8.10
N GLU A 143 -24.50 -4.47 6.83
CA GLU A 143 -24.55 -5.88 6.43
C GLU A 143 -23.17 -6.58 6.49
N GLN A 144 -22.09 -5.82 6.70
CA GLN A 144 -20.73 -6.35 6.71
C GLN A 144 -20.14 -6.30 8.11
N GLN A 145 -19.40 -7.36 8.47
CA GLN A 145 -18.53 -7.31 9.64
C GLN A 145 -17.28 -6.49 9.31
N LEU A 146 -17.19 -5.28 9.87
CA LEU A 146 -16.00 -4.45 9.75
C LEU A 146 -14.96 -4.85 10.80
N LEU A 147 -13.77 -5.19 10.34
CA LEU A 147 -12.62 -5.61 11.14
C LEU A 147 -11.46 -4.61 10.95
N LEU A 148 -11.01 -3.98 12.02
CA LEU A 148 -9.89 -3.02 12.00
C LEU A 148 -8.68 -3.55 12.78
N ASN A 149 -7.47 -3.41 12.25
CA ASN A 149 -6.28 -3.82 12.96
C ASN A 149 -6.08 -3.05 14.27
N ASN A 150 -5.70 -3.78 15.33
CA ASN A 150 -5.44 -3.20 16.64
C ASN A 150 -4.09 -2.47 16.71
N GLY A 151 -4.12 -1.14 16.63
CA GLY A 151 -2.98 -0.29 16.96
C GLY A 151 -2.19 0.21 15.75
N THR A 152 -1.30 1.18 16.05
CA THR A 152 -0.43 1.82 15.05
C THR A 152 0.79 0.94 14.78
N ARG A 153 0.95 0.52 13.53
CA ARG A 153 2.11 -0.28 13.06
C ARG A 153 3.22 0.57 12.46
N GLN A 154 2.87 1.74 11.92
CA GLN A 154 3.79 2.64 11.23
C GLN A 154 4.36 3.67 12.22
N ALA A 155 5.68 3.85 12.19
CA ALA A 155 6.43 4.80 13.02
C ALA A 155 6.70 6.13 12.31
N ASP A 156 6.68 6.15 10.97
CA ASP A 156 7.01 7.33 10.16
C ASP A 156 5.77 8.01 9.54
N GLY A 157 5.97 9.08 8.78
CA GLY A 157 4.86 9.86 8.21
C GLY A 157 4.46 9.47 6.78
N GLN A 158 5.29 8.69 6.08
CA GLN A 158 5.25 8.63 4.61
C GLN A 158 5.09 7.23 4.04
N SER A 159 5.22 6.18 4.86
CA SER A 159 5.34 4.81 4.37
C SER A 159 4.04 4.04 4.19
N CYS A 160 2.90 4.58 4.63
CA CYS A 160 1.59 3.93 4.48
C CYS A 160 1.34 3.44 3.05
N ILE A 161 1.74 4.22 2.04
CA ILE A 161 1.58 3.89 0.61
C ILE A 161 2.44 2.70 0.20
N THR A 162 3.65 2.56 0.75
CA THR A 162 4.51 1.38 0.53
C THR A 162 4.01 0.16 1.30
N ASP A 163 3.51 0.35 2.52
CA ASP A 163 3.00 -0.74 3.36
C ASP A 163 1.71 -1.35 2.78
N SER A 164 0.87 -0.53 2.15
CA SER A 164 -0.45 -0.94 1.66
C SER A 164 -0.45 -2.10 0.65
N PRO A 165 0.27 -2.03 -0.49
CA PRO A 165 0.36 -3.17 -1.40
C PRO A 165 1.09 -4.35 -0.77
N ALA A 166 2.04 -4.10 0.14
CA ALA A 166 2.78 -5.16 0.82
C ALA A 166 1.88 -6.01 1.72
N ILE A 167 1.04 -5.35 2.55
CA ILE A 167 0.14 -6.04 3.47
C ILE A 167 -0.99 -6.74 2.71
N LEU A 168 -1.59 -6.11 1.69
CA LEU A 168 -2.65 -6.74 0.90
C LEU A 168 -2.16 -8.00 0.18
N LYS A 169 -0.96 -7.95 -0.41
CA LYS A 169 -0.34 -9.11 -1.07
C LYS A 169 -0.18 -10.31 -0.13
N ASP A 170 0.11 -10.06 1.15
CA ASP A 170 0.24 -11.16 2.12
C ASP A 170 -1.11 -11.56 2.73
N ALA A 171 -2.03 -10.61 2.96
CA ALA A 171 -3.35 -10.85 3.54
C ALA A 171 -4.30 -11.61 2.59
N LEU A 172 -4.36 -11.23 1.32
CA LEU A 172 -5.23 -11.89 0.33
C LEU A 172 -4.87 -13.36 0.06
N ARG A 173 -3.67 -13.79 0.47
CA ARG A 173 -3.21 -15.18 0.35
C ARG A 173 -3.63 -16.05 1.54
N ILE A 174 -4.29 -15.48 2.53
CA ILE A 174 -4.80 -16.20 3.68
C ILE A 174 -6.25 -16.58 3.39
N GLU A 175 -6.48 -17.87 3.23
CA GLU A 175 -7.83 -18.42 3.08
C GLU A 175 -8.69 -18.11 4.32
N LYS A 176 -9.94 -17.70 4.09
CA LYS A 176 -10.92 -17.33 5.12
C LYS A 176 -10.36 -16.36 6.16
N LEU A 177 -9.69 -15.31 5.68
CA LEU A 177 -9.03 -14.33 6.54
C LEU A 177 -10.03 -13.66 7.50
N GLY A 178 -11.22 -13.30 7.02
CA GLY A 178 -12.26 -12.67 7.82
C GLY A 178 -12.65 -13.53 9.02
N THR A 179 -12.97 -14.81 8.79
CA THR A 179 -13.29 -15.76 9.86
C THR A 179 -12.11 -15.92 10.84
N LYS A 180 -10.88 -16.09 10.36
CA LYS A 180 -9.69 -16.20 11.22
C LYS A 180 -9.42 -14.94 12.06
N LEU A 181 -9.67 -13.76 11.51
CA LEU A 181 -9.53 -12.51 12.24
C LEU A 181 -10.65 -12.32 13.27
N LEU A 182 -11.85 -12.80 12.97
CA LEU A 182 -12.99 -12.73 13.89
C LEU A 182 -12.70 -13.46 15.22
N GLU A 183 -12.03 -14.61 15.17
CA GLU A 183 -11.58 -15.36 16.36
C GLU A 183 -10.61 -14.57 17.25
N ARG A 184 -9.95 -13.55 16.68
CA ARG A 184 -8.97 -12.67 17.33
C ARG A 184 -9.51 -11.26 17.54
N SER A 185 -10.82 -11.09 17.37
CA SER A 185 -11.48 -9.80 17.42
C SER A 185 -12.13 -9.54 18.77
N PHE A 186 -12.21 -8.28 19.14
CA PHE A 186 -12.88 -7.83 20.36
C PHE A 186 -13.54 -6.48 20.14
N ASN A 187 -14.56 -6.18 20.96
CA ASN A 187 -15.18 -4.87 21.00
C ASN A 187 -14.24 -3.88 21.72
N TYR A 188 -13.76 -2.86 21.00
CA TYR A 188 -12.80 -1.91 21.54
C TYR A 188 -13.35 -1.04 22.68
N ASP A 189 -14.63 -0.66 22.61
CA ASP A 189 -15.24 0.19 23.63
C ASP A 189 -15.39 -0.57 24.95
N GLU A 190 -15.82 -1.83 24.88
CA GLU A 190 -15.89 -2.73 26.05
C GLU A 190 -14.50 -2.98 26.64
N TYR A 191 -13.52 -3.32 25.80
CA TYR A 191 -12.14 -3.52 26.23
C TYR A 191 -11.55 -2.26 26.88
N SER A 192 -11.77 -1.09 26.29
CA SER A 192 -11.28 0.17 26.82
C SER A 192 -11.95 0.56 28.14
N ALA A 193 -13.25 0.26 28.31
CA ALA A 193 -13.98 0.50 29.54
C ALA A 193 -13.42 -0.37 30.68
N GLN A 194 -13.31 -1.68 30.45
CA GLN A 194 -12.76 -2.64 31.42
C GLN A 194 -11.32 -2.28 31.82
N LYS A 195 -10.49 -1.85 30.88
CA LYS A 195 -9.11 -1.44 31.17
C LYS A 195 -9.06 -0.21 32.09
N ARG A 196 -9.90 0.81 31.83
CA ARG A 196 -9.94 2.02 32.67
C ARG A 196 -10.45 1.70 34.07
N GLU A 197 -11.46 0.85 34.18
CA GLU A 197 -11.98 0.37 35.45
C GLU A 197 -10.89 -0.33 36.28
N LYS A 198 -10.15 -1.27 35.67
CA LYS A 198 -9.00 -1.94 36.32
C LYS A 198 -7.90 -0.98 36.75
N GLU A 199 -7.69 0.11 35.99
CA GLU A 199 -6.71 1.16 36.30
C GLU A 199 -7.23 2.20 37.30
N GLY A 200 -8.45 2.04 37.84
CA GLY A 200 -9.08 3.01 38.75
C GLY A 200 -9.35 4.37 38.10
N LYS A 201 -9.38 4.43 36.76
CA LYS A 201 -9.59 5.67 36.01
C LYS A 201 -11.09 5.87 35.78
N PRO A 202 -11.60 7.12 35.95
CA PRO A 202 -13.01 7.39 35.70
C PRO A 202 -13.38 7.08 34.24
N PRO A 203 -14.67 6.80 33.95
CA PRO A 203 -15.17 6.71 32.59
C PRO A 203 -14.78 7.96 31.79
N ASN A 204 -14.53 7.82 30.49
CA ASN A 204 -14.14 8.97 29.70
C ASN A 204 -15.36 9.88 29.52
N ARG A 205 -15.33 11.12 30.05
CA ARG A 205 -16.48 12.05 30.00
C ARG A 205 -16.95 12.39 28.57
N PHE A 206 -16.12 12.12 27.56
CA PHE A 206 -16.43 12.26 26.14
C PHE A 206 -16.88 10.97 25.45
N GLN A 207 -17.17 9.90 26.21
CA GLN A 207 -17.90 8.75 25.68
C GLN A 207 -19.38 9.13 25.63
N SER A 208 -19.83 9.60 24.47
CA SER A 208 -21.23 9.43 24.09
C SER A 208 -21.61 7.96 24.29
N THR A 209 -22.84 7.69 24.70
CA THR A 209 -23.43 6.35 24.83
C THR A 209 -22.86 5.43 23.75
N PRO A 210 -22.29 4.27 24.11
CA PRO A 210 -21.71 3.38 23.11
C PRO A 210 -22.80 3.10 22.07
N VAL A 211 -22.60 3.60 20.85
CA VAL A 211 -23.38 3.13 19.71
C VAL A 211 -22.90 1.70 19.57
N LYS A 212 -23.73 0.77 20.05
CA LYS A 212 -23.45 -0.65 20.01
C LYS A 212 -23.46 -1.05 18.53
N ASN A 213 -22.31 -0.88 17.88
CA ASN A 213 -22.13 -1.25 16.50
C ASN A 213 -21.65 -2.69 16.51
N ASP A 214 -22.60 -3.62 16.61
CA ASP A 214 -22.32 -5.05 16.69
C ASP A 214 -21.53 -5.55 15.46
N ASN A 215 -21.55 -4.80 14.36
CA ASN A 215 -20.79 -5.08 13.15
C ASN A 215 -19.36 -4.51 13.13
N PHE A 216 -18.88 -3.78 14.15
CA PHE A 216 -17.52 -3.25 14.21
C PHE A 216 -16.67 -3.91 15.29
N LEU A 217 -15.56 -4.52 14.87
CA LEU A 217 -14.60 -5.11 15.79
C LEU A 217 -13.17 -4.69 15.46
N VAL A 218 -12.32 -4.76 16.49
CA VAL A 218 -10.89 -4.57 16.38
C VAL A 218 -10.21 -5.92 16.56
N PHE A 219 -9.25 -6.26 15.71
CA PHE A 219 -8.59 -7.57 15.74
C PHE A 219 -7.11 -7.49 16.09
N GLU A 220 -6.64 -8.52 16.81
CA GLU A 220 -5.21 -8.76 16.97
C GLU A 220 -4.62 -9.39 15.71
N MET A 221 -3.57 -8.76 15.19
CA MET A 221 -2.94 -9.14 13.93
C MET A 221 -2.22 -10.49 14.02
N PRO A 222 -2.43 -11.40 13.04
CA PRO A 222 -1.63 -12.59 12.89
C PRO A 222 -0.14 -12.30 12.72
N SER A 223 0.72 -13.10 13.36
CA SER A 223 2.18 -12.97 13.27
C SER A 223 2.67 -12.95 11.82
N SER A 224 2.05 -13.73 10.94
CA SER A 224 2.34 -13.77 9.50
C SER A 224 2.18 -12.43 8.79
N LEU A 225 1.28 -11.57 9.29
CA LEU A 225 1.00 -10.22 8.77
C LEU A 225 1.75 -9.11 9.52
N CYS A 226 2.43 -9.44 10.61
CA CYS A 226 3.19 -8.48 11.43
C CYS A 226 4.58 -8.14 10.86
N LYS A 227 5.04 -8.82 9.81
CA LYS A 227 6.40 -8.65 9.27
C LYS A 227 6.71 -7.25 8.71
N THR A 228 5.68 -6.46 8.43
CA THR A 228 5.81 -5.09 7.91
C THR A 228 5.71 -4.03 9.01
N ALA A 229 5.38 -4.42 10.24
CA ALA A 229 5.23 -3.49 11.36
C ALA A 229 6.58 -2.90 11.79
N GLN A 230 6.65 -1.57 11.91
CA GLN A 230 7.84 -0.84 12.33
C GLN A 230 7.95 -0.77 13.86
N ILE A 231 6.82 -0.69 14.53
CA ILE A 231 6.73 -0.42 15.97
C ILE A 231 6.77 -1.73 16.76
N SER A 232 7.73 -1.92 17.66
CA SER A 232 7.82 -3.14 18.49
C SER A 232 6.62 -3.31 19.42
N ARG A 233 6.14 -2.25 20.08
CA ARG A 233 4.92 -2.31 20.91
C ARG A 233 3.67 -2.77 20.13
N PHE A 234 3.65 -2.62 18.80
CA PHE A 234 2.56 -3.17 17.99
C PHE A 234 2.58 -4.69 18.01
N LEU A 235 3.76 -5.32 17.94
CA LEU A 235 3.89 -6.77 18.04
C LEU A 235 3.45 -7.30 19.40
N GLU A 236 3.94 -6.66 20.47
CA GLU A 236 3.61 -7.02 21.85
C GLU A 236 2.10 -6.97 22.08
N LYS A 237 1.46 -5.88 21.62
CA LYS A 237 0.01 -5.70 21.73
C LYS A 237 -0.80 -6.73 20.95
N ASN A 238 -0.23 -7.28 19.87
CA ASN A 238 -0.91 -8.26 19.02
C ASN A 238 -0.46 -9.70 19.31
N ASN A 239 0.25 -9.92 20.43
CA ASN A 239 0.77 -11.23 20.84
C ASN A 239 1.50 -11.95 19.69
N ALA A 240 2.28 -11.20 18.92
CA ALA A 240 2.92 -11.73 17.73
C ALA A 240 4.07 -12.67 18.11
N ASP A 241 3.89 -13.97 17.86
CA ASP A 241 4.95 -14.97 17.97
C ASP A 241 6.10 -14.67 16.99
N LEU A 242 7.29 -14.41 17.54
CA LEU A 242 8.50 -14.10 16.78
C LEU A 242 9.12 -15.34 16.12
N GLU A 243 8.82 -16.54 16.61
CA GLU A 243 9.27 -17.79 16.02
C GLU A 243 8.36 -18.25 14.86
N SER A 244 7.20 -17.60 14.72
CA SER A 244 6.24 -17.89 13.67
C SER A 244 6.89 -17.84 12.28
N PRO A 245 6.71 -18.88 11.44
CA PRO A 245 7.31 -18.94 10.13
C PRO A 245 6.67 -17.91 9.18
N ILE A 246 7.53 -17.14 8.52
CA ILE A 246 7.18 -16.20 7.47
C ILE A 246 7.67 -16.76 6.14
N ILE A 247 6.76 -16.92 5.18
CA ILE A 247 7.13 -17.24 3.80
C ILE A 247 7.88 -16.03 3.21
N SER A 248 9.18 -16.23 2.97
CA SER A 248 10.01 -15.23 2.30
C SER A 248 9.79 -15.26 0.78
N ASP A 249 10.24 -14.22 0.08
CA ASP A 249 10.14 -14.16 -1.39
C ASP A 249 10.99 -15.22 -2.11
N LYS A 250 11.83 -15.98 -1.37
CA LYS A 250 12.65 -17.09 -1.85
C LYS A 250 12.06 -18.47 -1.52
N SER A 251 10.80 -18.53 -1.07
CA SER A 251 10.11 -19.76 -0.67
C SER A 251 10.71 -20.50 0.55
N GLU A 252 11.78 -19.98 1.15
CA GLU A 252 12.28 -20.43 2.44
C GLU A 252 11.48 -19.77 3.57
N ALA A 253 11.02 -20.59 4.52
CA ALA A 253 10.40 -20.11 5.74
C ALA A 253 11.50 -19.59 6.69
N ILE A 254 11.39 -18.33 7.10
CA ILE A 254 12.24 -17.74 8.15
C ILE A 254 11.36 -17.22 9.27
N SER A 255 11.85 -17.20 10.51
CA SER A 255 11.05 -16.68 11.62
C SER A 255 10.78 -15.18 11.48
N LEU A 256 9.68 -14.70 12.05
CA LEU A 256 9.35 -13.28 12.11
C LEU A 256 10.48 -12.47 12.78
N GLY A 257 11.08 -13.00 13.84
CA GLY A 257 12.23 -12.43 14.53
C GLY A 257 13.43 -12.24 13.61
N LEU A 258 13.84 -13.31 12.90
CA LEU A 258 14.95 -13.25 11.94
C LEU A 258 14.66 -12.29 10.77
N LYS A 259 13.42 -12.28 10.26
CA LYS A 259 13.01 -11.34 9.21
C LYS A 259 13.18 -9.89 9.67
N ARG A 260 12.80 -9.59 10.91
CA ARG A 260 12.95 -8.24 11.50
C ARG A 260 14.41 -7.87 11.70
N GLN A 261 15.24 -8.77 12.23
CA GLN A 261 16.68 -8.55 12.38
C GLN A 261 17.35 -8.28 11.03
N SER A 262 17.03 -9.05 9.99
CA SER A 262 17.56 -8.82 8.62
C SER A 262 17.17 -7.46 8.02
N SER A 263 16.13 -6.84 8.57
CA SER A 263 15.63 -5.53 8.16
C SER A 263 16.24 -4.39 8.98
N GLN A 264 16.92 -4.69 10.09
CA GLN A 264 17.74 -3.73 10.81
C GLN A 264 19.06 -3.51 10.06
N SER A 265 19.52 -2.28 9.96
CA SER A 265 20.86 -1.95 9.44
C SER A 265 21.65 -1.23 10.50
N THR A 266 22.87 -1.69 10.72
CA THR A 266 23.86 -1.06 11.56
C THR A 266 24.30 0.25 10.91
N VAL A 267 24.25 1.35 11.66
CA VAL A 267 24.92 2.59 11.30
C VAL A 267 26.10 2.79 12.24
N SER A 268 27.31 2.87 11.67
CA SER A 268 28.53 3.29 12.39
C SER A 268 28.71 4.79 12.22
N PHE A 269 29.08 5.48 13.30
CA PHE A 269 29.36 6.90 13.30
C PHE A 269 30.86 7.15 13.37
N ILE A 270 31.33 8.16 12.65
CA ILE A 270 32.65 8.73 12.84
C ILE A 270 32.43 9.99 13.67
N LYS A 271 32.80 9.95 14.96
CA LYS A 271 32.85 11.16 15.79
C LYS A 271 34.20 11.82 15.58
N THR A 272 34.24 12.92 14.82
CA THR A 272 35.42 13.79 14.77
C THR A 272 35.43 14.66 16.04
N SER A 273 36.32 14.37 16.98
CA SER A 273 36.62 15.31 18.09
C SER A 273 37.85 16.14 17.76
N GLU A 274 37.77 17.44 18.03
CA GLU A 274 38.89 18.37 18.02
C GLU A 274 39.89 18.01 19.13
N SER A 275 40.83 17.09 18.84
CA SER A 275 42.17 16.97 19.46
C SER A 275 42.80 15.64 19.04
N ASP A 276 43.59 15.65 17.96
CA ASP A 276 44.72 14.77 17.55
C ASP A 276 44.86 13.30 18.02
N LYS A 277 43.80 12.63 18.45
CA LYS A 277 43.76 11.17 18.64
C LYS A 277 42.42 10.64 18.16
N GLU A 278 42.43 10.10 16.95
CA GLU A 278 41.32 9.32 16.40
C GLU A 278 41.00 8.17 17.35
N THR A 279 39.91 8.30 18.11
CA THR A 279 39.36 7.21 18.92
C THR A 279 38.13 6.68 18.21
N PHE A 280 38.30 5.54 17.55
CA PHE A 280 37.22 4.82 16.89
C PHE A 280 36.27 4.28 17.97
N THR A 281 35.02 4.74 17.96
CA THR A 281 33.94 4.05 18.70
C THR A 281 32.94 3.55 17.69
N ASP A 282 33.10 2.29 17.30
CA ASP A 282 32.08 1.55 16.55
C ASP A 282 30.85 1.36 17.45
N LYS A 283 29.92 2.31 17.43
CA LYS A 283 28.59 2.09 17.99
C LYS A 283 27.72 1.41 16.95
N MET A 284 27.38 0.14 17.19
CA MET A 284 26.43 -0.60 16.37
C MET A 284 24.99 -0.20 16.73
N LEU A 285 24.27 0.48 15.83
CA LEU A 285 22.86 0.81 16.03
C LEU A 285 21.99 0.34 14.86
N GLY A 286 20.99 -0.49 15.16
CA GLY A 286 20.07 -1.05 14.19
C GLY A 286 18.90 -0.10 13.86
N ILE A 287 18.92 0.53 12.68
CA ILE A 287 17.75 1.24 12.14
C ILE A 287 16.89 0.24 11.37
N ASN A 288 15.59 0.13 11.69
CA ASN A 288 14.67 -0.67 10.91
C ASN A 288 14.51 -0.06 9.50
N ARG A 289 15.25 -0.61 8.53
CA ARG A 289 15.24 -0.24 7.12
C ARG A 289 14.23 -1.05 6.30
N TYR A 290 13.31 -1.79 6.93
CA TYR A 290 12.29 -2.57 6.22
C TYR A 290 11.66 -1.76 5.07
N LEU A 291 11.21 -0.54 5.37
CA LEU A 291 10.57 0.31 4.38
C LEU A 291 11.51 0.90 3.35
N HIS A 292 12.75 1.22 3.70
CA HIS A 292 13.73 1.64 2.69
C HIS A 292 13.95 0.51 1.68
N LYS A 293 14.20 -0.71 2.18
CA LYS A 293 14.39 -1.90 1.33
C LYS A 293 13.12 -2.20 0.52
N LYS A 294 11.94 -2.09 1.13
CA LYS A 294 10.67 -2.40 0.49
C LYS A 294 10.29 -1.36 -0.57
N SER A 295 10.38 -0.07 -0.25
CA SER A 295 10.13 1.02 -1.19
C SER A 295 11.11 1.00 -2.37
N LYS A 296 12.39 0.73 -2.12
CA LYS A 296 13.37 0.53 -3.21
C LYS A 296 12.96 -0.61 -4.14
N ARG A 297 12.53 -1.75 -3.58
CA ARG A 297 12.05 -2.87 -4.39
C ARG A 297 10.78 -2.53 -5.18
N HIS A 298 9.90 -1.72 -4.62
CA HIS A 298 8.74 -1.22 -5.35
C HIS A 298 9.14 -0.31 -6.51
N ALA A 299 10.10 0.60 -6.31
CA ALA A 299 10.66 1.40 -7.40
C ALA A 299 11.32 0.51 -8.48
N GLU A 300 12.05 -0.54 -8.10
CA GLU A 300 12.62 -1.51 -9.05
C GLU A 300 11.55 -2.25 -9.87
N ILE A 301 10.41 -2.60 -9.25
CA ILE A 301 9.25 -3.19 -9.95
C ILE A 301 8.69 -2.19 -10.97
N ILE A 302 8.48 -0.94 -10.55
CA ILE A 302 7.97 0.14 -11.41
C ILE A 302 8.91 0.36 -12.61
N ASP A 303 10.21 0.57 -12.34
CA ASP A 303 11.22 0.79 -13.37
C ASP A 303 11.26 -0.35 -14.40
N LYS A 304 11.17 -1.60 -13.93
CA LYS A 304 11.15 -2.78 -14.80
C LYS A 304 9.90 -2.80 -15.69
N LYS A 305 8.71 -2.57 -15.11
CA LYS A 305 7.44 -2.58 -15.85
C LYS A 305 7.36 -1.47 -16.89
N LEU A 306 7.86 -0.27 -16.57
CA LEU A 306 7.92 0.84 -17.51
C LEU A 306 8.86 0.55 -18.69
N LEU A 307 9.96 -0.18 -18.45
CA LEU A 307 10.84 -0.64 -19.52
C LEU A 307 10.14 -1.67 -20.44
N GLU A 308 9.42 -2.64 -19.87
CA GLU A 308 8.62 -3.62 -20.62
C GLU A 308 7.60 -2.92 -21.53
N MET A 309 6.84 -1.95 -21.00
CA MET A 309 5.86 -1.18 -21.77
C MET A 309 6.48 -0.36 -22.92
N LYS A 310 7.70 0.17 -22.73
CA LYS A 310 8.43 0.85 -23.82
C LYS A 310 8.81 -0.10 -24.95
N ILE A 311 9.26 -1.31 -24.61
CA ILE A 311 9.66 -2.31 -25.60
C ILE A 311 8.45 -2.74 -26.43
N GLU A 312 7.32 -3.04 -25.78
CA GLU A 312 6.08 -3.42 -26.47
C GLU A 312 5.59 -2.32 -27.44
N GLN A 313 5.64 -1.04 -27.03
CA GLN A 313 5.28 0.08 -27.91
C GLN A 313 6.22 0.25 -29.10
N SER A 314 7.50 -0.12 -28.95
CA SER A 314 8.48 -0.09 -30.04
C SER A 314 8.35 -1.28 -31.01
N GLU A 315 7.79 -2.40 -30.56
CA GLU A 315 7.56 -3.59 -31.40
C GLU A 315 6.25 -3.48 -32.21
N VAL A 316 5.26 -2.74 -31.72
CA VAL A 316 3.99 -2.49 -32.44
C VAL A 316 4.17 -1.51 -33.62
N THR A 317 5.30 -0.79 -33.73
CA THR A 317 5.51 0.25 -34.75
C THR A 317 6.21 -0.19 -36.05
N THR A 318 6.48 -1.48 -36.30
CA THR A 318 6.81 -1.99 -37.66
C THR A 318 6.55 -3.50 -37.79
N PRO A 319 5.85 -4.00 -38.84
CA PRO A 319 6.39 -3.95 -40.21
C PRO A 319 5.34 -3.85 -41.35
N GLU A 320 4.98 -2.64 -41.81
CA GLU A 320 4.31 -2.48 -43.13
C GLU A 320 4.76 -1.27 -43.99
N GLU A 321 5.74 -0.46 -43.56
CA GLU A 321 6.23 0.68 -44.38
C GLU A 321 7.45 0.35 -45.26
N LYS A 322 7.48 -0.84 -45.87
CA LYS A 322 8.43 -1.18 -46.94
C LYS A 322 7.78 -1.91 -48.11
N ASN A 323 6.67 -1.38 -48.65
CA ASN A 323 6.16 -1.91 -49.93
C ASN A 323 5.39 -0.95 -50.85
N TRP A 324 5.51 0.38 -50.72
CA TRP A 324 4.80 1.33 -51.60
C TRP A 324 5.69 2.45 -52.17
N SER A 325 6.79 2.09 -52.86
CA SER A 325 7.52 3.06 -53.70
C SER A 325 8.03 2.51 -55.04
N THR A 326 7.48 1.41 -55.54
CA THR A 326 7.73 0.94 -56.91
C THR A 326 6.47 0.40 -57.57
N LYS A 327 5.56 1.31 -57.95
CA LYS A 327 4.68 1.19 -59.13
C LYS A 327 3.88 2.47 -59.30
N PHE A 328 3.68 2.88 -60.55
CA PHE A 328 3.00 4.08 -61.04
C PHE A 328 3.84 5.35 -61.29
N THR A 329 4.87 5.22 -62.13
CA THR A 329 5.13 6.23 -63.17
C THR A 329 4.45 5.81 -64.46
N LYS A 330 3.20 6.27 -64.65
CA LYS A 330 2.58 6.41 -65.98
C LYS A 330 1.50 7.49 -65.88
N LYS A 331 1.91 8.73 -66.13
CA LYS A 331 0.98 9.82 -66.45
C LYS A 331 1.35 10.36 -67.82
N SER A 332 0.65 9.82 -68.81
CA SER A 332 0.34 10.49 -70.06
C SER A 332 -0.42 11.80 -69.77
N ASN A 333 0.03 12.91 -70.34
CA ASN A 333 -0.78 13.83 -71.14
C ASN A 333 0.06 15.05 -71.50
N GLU A 334 0.78 14.95 -72.61
CA GLU A 334 1.04 16.10 -73.48
C GLU A 334 -0.21 16.29 -74.35
N ARG A 335 -0.84 17.47 -74.26
CA ARG A 335 -1.17 18.33 -75.41
C ARG A 335 -2.18 19.44 -75.06
N ASN A 336 -1.83 20.61 -75.61
CA ASN A 336 -2.68 21.70 -76.09
C ASN A 336 -3.10 22.81 -75.13
N GLU A 337 -2.31 23.89 -75.14
CA GLU A 337 -2.73 25.26 -75.50
C GLU A 337 -1.59 25.78 -76.39
N ASP A 338 -1.69 26.01 -77.70
CA ASP A 338 -2.61 26.73 -78.57
C ASP A 338 -2.57 28.27 -78.46
N LYS A 339 -2.52 28.92 -79.63
CA LYS A 339 -2.36 30.36 -79.97
C LYS A 339 -0.90 30.87 -79.98
N GLY A 340 -0.32 31.40 -81.05
CA GLY A 340 -0.84 31.92 -82.32
C GLY A 340 -0.22 33.31 -82.61
N MET A 341 0.08 33.60 -83.89
CA MET A 341 0.59 34.84 -84.55
C MET A 341 2.03 34.65 -85.11
N SER A 342 2.28 34.42 -86.40
CA SER A 342 1.98 35.11 -87.68
C SER A 342 3.09 36.08 -88.14
N ILE A 343 3.53 35.87 -89.39
CA ILE A 343 4.20 36.81 -90.33
C ILE A 343 5.70 37.02 -90.00
N ILE A 344 6.70 36.71 -90.84
CA ILE A 344 6.92 36.80 -92.30
C ILE A 344 7.58 35.53 -92.83
#